data_AF-A0A348ML74-F1
#
_entry.id   AF-A0A348ML74-F1
#
_cell.length_a   1.000
_cell.length_b   1.000
_cell.length_c   1.000
_cell.angle_alpha   90.00
_cell.angle_beta   90.00
_cell.angle_gamma   90.00
#
_symmetry.space_group_name_H-M   'P 1'
#
loop_
_entity.id
_entity.type
_entity.pdbx_description
1 polymer ?
#
loop_
_entity_poly.entity_id
_entity_poly.type
_entity_poly.pdbx_seq_one_letter_code
_entity_poly.pdbx_strand_id
1 'polypeptide(L)' 'MIEEIINYILEKRLVSTKELTKKFNIDEPFLDYIISYAKNKGYRIRKDKKKLIKCFSCPYKKFF' A
#
# COMPACT_ATOMS: atom_id res chain seq x y z
N MET A 1 5.37 -9.30 6.67
CA MET A 1 5.10 -7.92 7.10
C MET A 1 4.93 -6.92 5.94
N ILE A 2 5.98 -6.46 5.25
CA ILE A 2 5.84 -5.43 4.20
C ILE A 2 4.96 -5.93 3.04
N GLU A 3 5.21 -7.15 2.56
CA GLU A 3 4.42 -7.74 1.46
C GLU A 3 2.96 -8.00 1.86
N GLU A 4 2.67 -8.32 3.12
CA GLU A 4 1.29 -8.47 3.62
C GLU A 4 0.55 -7.13 3.63
N ILE A 5 1.22 -6.05 4.04
CA ILE A 5 0.64 -4.71 4.03
C ILE A 5 0.36 -4.28 2.58
N ILE A 6 1.29 -4.55 1.66
CA ILE A 6 1.09 -4.31 0.24
C ILE A 6 -0.11 -5.12 -0.26
N ASN A 7 -0.15 -6.43 -0.04
CA ASN A 7 -1.28 -7.28 -0.44
C ASN A 7 -2.62 -6.78 0.12
N TYR A 8 -2.66 -6.35 1.38
CA TYR A 8 -3.86 -5.77 1.98
C TYR A 8 -4.32 -4.49 1.25
N ILE A 9 -3.37 -3.61 0.89
CA ILE A 9 -3.65 -2.41 0.09
C ILE A 9 -4.14 -2.78 -1.32
N LEU A 10 -3.58 -3.84 -1.92
CA LEU A 10 -3.97 -4.32 -3.24
C LEU A 10 -5.38 -4.93 -3.24
N GLU A 11 -5.72 -5.74 -2.23
CA GLU A 11 -7.03 -6.37 -2.08
C GLU A 11 -8.13 -5.33 -1.87
N LYS A 12 -7.92 -4.40 -0.94
CA LYS A 12 -8.92 -3.37 -0.65
C LYS A 12 -9.03 -2.29 -1.72
N ARG A 13 -8.02 -2.12 -2.57
CA ARG A 13 -7.87 -1.07 -3.62
C ARG A 13 -7.85 0.37 -3.12
N LEU A 14 -8.53 0.67 -2.02
CA LEU A 14 -8.61 1.95 -1.36
C LEU A 14 -8.60 1.73 0.15
N VAL A 15 -7.59 2.27 0.83
CA VAL A 15 -7.42 2.13 2.28
C VAL A 15 -6.97 3.46 2.87
N SER A 16 -7.44 3.81 4.07
CA SER A 16 -6.91 4.98 4.78
C SER A 16 -5.58 4.67 5.44
N THR A 17 -4.64 5.64 5.48
CA THR A 17 -3.40 5.46 6.24
C THR A 17 -3.68 5.16 7.70
N LYS A 18 -4.71 5.76 8.31
CA LYS A 18 -5.11 5.49 9.70
C LYS A 18 -5.57 4.06 9.92
N GLU A 19 -6.23 3.46 8.94
CA GLU A 19 -6.66 2.07 9.02
C GLU A 19 -5.45 1.14 9.01
N LEU A 20 -4.47 1.43 8.13
CA LEU A 20 -3.23 0.66 8.03
C LEU A 20 -2.36 0.79 9.27
N THR A 21 -2.16 2.01 9.77
CA THR A 21 -1.35 2.26 10.97
C THR A 21 -1.96 1.57 12.18
N LYS A 22 -3.29 1.60 12.34
CA LYS A 22 -3.98 0.93 13.45
C LYS A 22 -4.00 -0.59 13.30
N LYS A 23 -4.17 -1.11 12.08
CA LYS A 23 -4.26 -2.56 11.83
C LYS A 23 -2.91 -3.26 11.95
N PHE A 24 -1.86 -2.63 11.45
CA PHE A 24 -0.51 -3.20 11.45
C PHE A 24 0.38 -2.65 12.57
N ASN A 25 -0.15 -1.73 13.39
CA ASN A 25 0.58 -1.04 14.46
C ASN A 25 1.90 -0.42 13.98
N ILE A 26 1.83 0.33 12.87
CA ILE A 26 2.97 0.96 12.21
C ILE A 26 2.83 2.48 12.19
N ASP A 27 3.95 3.19 12.12
CA ASP A 27 3.98 4.64 12.04
C ASP A 27 3.83 5.17 10.61
N GLU A 28 3.41 6.43 10.46
CA GLU A 28 3.33 7.12 9.16
C GLU A 28 4.63 7.06 8.33
N PRO A 29 5.85 7.29 8.88
CA PRO A 29 7.09 7.18 8.11
C PRO A 29 7.34 5.78 7.56
N PHE A 30 7.01 4.74 8.33
CA PHE A 30 7.15 3.35 7.86
C PHE A 30 6.15 3.05 6.73
N LEU A 31 4.96 3.63 6.80
CA LEU A 31 3.97 3.55 5.73
C LEU A 31 4.46 4.18 4.42
N ASP A 32 5.11 5.35 4.50
CA ASP A 32 5.71 6.01 3.33
C ASP A 32 6.86 5.17 2.74
N TYR A 33 7.65 4.51 3.58
CA TYR A 33 8.65 3.52 3.15
C TYR A 33 8.00 2.35 2.39
N ILE A 34 6.92 1.76 2.90
CA ILE A 34 6.20 0.66 2.25
C ILE A 34 5.66 1.08 0.88
N ILE A 35 5.11 2.29 0.77
CA ILE A 35 4.59 2.81 -0.50
C ILE A 35 5.72 3.01 -1.51
N SER A 36 6.87 3.52 -1.08
CA SER A 36 8.06 3.67 -1.91
C SER A 36 8.59 2.31 -2.38
N TYR A 37 8.69 1.35 -1.45
CA TYR A 37 9.09 -0.03 -1.75
C TYR A 37 8.15 -0.67 -2.77
N ALA A 38 6.83 -0.52 -2.59
CA ALA A 38 5.85 -1.06 -3.51
C ALA A 38 5.96 -0.43 -4.91
N LYS A 39 6.20 0.89 -4.99
CA LYS A 39 6.46 1.57 -6.28
C LYS A 39 7.70 1.02 -6.97
N ASN A 40 8.78 0.77 -6.23
CA ASN A 40 10.02 0.19 -6.78
C ASN A 40 9.81 -1.24 -7.29
N LYS A 41 8.93 -2.03 -6.65
CA LYS A 41 8.49 -3.33 -7.17
C LYS A 41 7.52 -3.24 -8.35
N GLY A 42 7.12 -2.04 -8.78
CA GLY A 42 6.22 -1.83 -9.92
C GLY A 42 4.72 -1.75 -9.56
N TYR A 43 4.36 -1.75 -8.28
CA TYR A 43 2.97 -1.57 -7.86
C TYR A 43 2.52 -0.12 -8.04
N ARG A 44 1.34 0.09 -8.64
CA ARG A 44 0.76 1.43 -8.83
C ARG A 44 -0.02 1.90 -7.60
N ILE A 45 0.69 2.05 -6.48
CA ILE A 45 0.16 2.56 -5.23
C ILE A 45 0.45 4.06 -5.10
N ARG A 46 -0.56 4.86 -4.77
CA ARG A 46 -0.45 6.30 -4.54
C ARG A 46 -1.12 6.70 -3.24
N LYS A 47 -0.44 7.55 -2.48
CA LYS A 47 -0.99 8.26 -1.32
C LYS A 47 -1.56 9.59 -1.80
N ASP A 48 -2.85 9.79 -1.60
CA ASP A 48 -3.56 11.04 -1.80
C ASP A 48 -3.28 12.02 -0.66
N LYS A 49 -3.39 13.32 -0.93
CA LYS A 49 -3.24 14.39 0.09
C LYS A 49 -4.22 14.23 1.26
N LYS A 50 -5.33 13.51 1.05
CA LYS A 50 -6.34 13.17 2.07
C LYS A 50 -5.95 11.95 2.94
N LYS A 51 -4.68 11.53 2.95
CA LYS A 51 -4.23 10.33 3.69
C LYS A 51 -4.99 9.06 3.27
N LEU A 52 -5.31 8.95 1.98
CA LEU A 52 -5.90 7.77 1.38
C LEU A 52 -4.86 7.10 0.48
N ILE A 53 -4.74 5.79 0.56
CA ILE A 53 -3.88 5.01 -0.31
C ILE A 53 -4.78 4.32 -1.33
N LYS A 54 -4.53 4.62 -2.61
CA LYS A 54 -5.23 4.04 -3.74
C LYS A 54 -4.27 3.18 -4.55
N CYS A 55 -4.71 2.00 -4.95
CA CYS A 55 -4.05 1.20 -5.96
C CYS A 55 -4.80 1.35 -7.29
N PHE A 56 -4.19 2.01 -8.27
CA PHE A 56 -4.86 2.37 -9.53
C PHE A 56 -4.70 1.34 -10.64
N SER A 57 -3.77 0.41 -10.49
CA SER A 57 -3.66 -0.77 -11.35
C SER A 57 -2.86 -1.81 -10.57
N CYS A 58 -3.53 -2.82 -10.04
CA CYS A 58 -2.85 -4.10 -9.87
C CYS A 58 -2.73 -4.65 -11.29
N PRO A 59 -1.54 -4.74 -11.92
CA PRO A 59 -1.40 -5.75 -12.94
C PRO A 59 -1.71 -7.06 -12.21
N TYR A 60 -2.78 -7.73 -12.63
CA TYR A 60 -3.04 -9.12 -12.28
C TYR A 60 -1.70 -9.85 -12.29
N LYS A 61 -1.34 -10.45 -11.15
CA LYS A 61 -0.70 -11.77 -11.06
C LYS A 61 0.00 -12.18 -12.38
N LYS A 62 1.16 -11.60 -12.71
CA LYS A 62 2.08 -12.30 -13.62
C LYS A 62 2.95 -13.17 -12.72
N PHE A 63 2.42 -14.37 -12.44
CA PHE A 63 3.27 -15.52 -12.23
C PHE A 63 4.11 -15.64 -13.51
N PHE A 64 5.42 -15.45 -13.37
CA PHE A 64 6.42 -15.92 -14.31
C PHE A 64 7.54 -16.51 -13.49
#